data_AF-A0A1G2ELS0-F1
#
_entry.id   AF-A0A1G2ELS0-F1
#
_cell.length_a   1.000
_cell.length_b   1.000
_cell.length_c   1.000
_cell.angle_alpha   90.00
_cell.angle_beta   90.00
_cell.angle_gamma   90.00
#
_symmetry.space_group_name_H-M   'P 1'
#
loop_
_entity.id
_entity.type
_entity.pdbx_description
1 polymer ?
#
loop_
_entity_poly.entity_id
_entity_poly.type
_entity_poly.pdbx_seq_one_letter_code
_entity_poly.pdbx_strand_id
1 'polypeptide(L)'
;MTKEEVLKYLQENEVDVQHAKAALVFAKLIYSSYVNSDKAHGVNYSPMFSYFFKNKGSNFYQLIPQKHIRAVSEKVYLDYCNDPKTLKDKIKKHKELDKELFRIWKDYIKNKSLLKTYKSITSIIGEWWLFGVIGEDKGEVIVQEVIPRFAKRHNLNTQEAKEIMMILAHPENQTVLNLERRDFLNICLAARRNKIPQKLIAGYIKKYFYFRTDFYEAKEITPEYLMEKAKEENGDILKEIRVADNNFKKIREEKGKILKKFKLTKEDKKDIYFSQTISEWFDRRKIGTMIQCYYLYSLLADIAKRYNVEYHDLAFSGHEELKRFLEGGDLNKEEIEKRNKGVFYAFEKGKEASIFYEGASELIDLAIQPKEKELKGQVASTGRLREITGNVRVVNNPGQDEFNQGDILVTSMTRIEFVPLMRKAKAIITNEGGIACHAAIVSRELGIPCIIGTKTATKQLKTGDNIKMDLEKGIINKI
;
A
#
# COMPACT_ATOMS: atom_id res chain seq x y z
N MET A 1 0.85 25.10 12.00
CA MET A 1 0.12 24.85 13.25
C MET A 1 1.09 25.03 14.40
N THR A 2 0.65 25.51 15.57
CA THR A 2 1.45 25.44 16.81
C THR A 2 1.39 24.02 17.40
N LYS A 3 2.23 23.71 18.40
CA LYS A 3 2.22 22.40 19.06
C LYS A 3 0.86 22.14 19.73
N GLU A 4 0.30 23.17 20.37
CA GLU A 4 -0.99 23.13 21.06
C GLU A 4 -2.14 22.87 20.08
N GLU A 5 -2.10 23.50 18.90
CA GLU A 5 -3.08 23.25 17.83
C GLU A 5 -3.00 21.81 17.32
N VAL A 6 -1.78 21.26 17.15
CA VAL A 6 -1.59 19.86 16.74
C VAL A 6 -2.11 18.92 17.82
N LEU A 7 -1.78 19.16 19.09
CA LEU A 7 -2.23 18.35 20.22
C LEU A 7 -3.75 18.32 20.31
N LYS A 8 -4.40 19.49 20.28
CA LYS A 8 -5.85 19.61 20.25
C LYS A 8 -6.46 18.88 19.06
N TYR A 9 -5.88 19.04 17.87
CA TYR A 9 -6.35 18.35 16.67
C TYR A 9 -6.25 16.83 16.81
N LEU A 10 -5.11 16.33 17.28
CA LEU A 10 -4.88 14.90 17.49
C LEU A 10 -5.77 14.34 18.60
N GLN A 11 -6.22 15.13 19.58
CA GLN A 11 -7.20 14.69 20.59
C GLN A 11 -8.60 14.57 19.99
N GLU A 12 -9.04 15.59 19.25
CA GLU A 12 -10.40 15.73 18.73
C GLU A 12 -10.71 14.85 17.51
N ASN A 13 -9.69 14.36 16.79
CA ASN A 13 -9.87 13.64 15.53
C ASN A 13 -9.32 12.21 15.59
N GLU A 14 -10.02 11.27 14.95
CA GLU A 14 -9.47 9.95 14.67
C GLU A 14 -8.45 10.02 13.55
N VAL A 15 -7.27 9.45 13.79
CA VAL A 15 -6.19 9.38 12.80
C VAL A 15 -5.92 7.92 12.41
N ASP A 16 -5.76 7.68 11.10
CA ASP A 16 -5.14 6.47 10.59
C ASP A 16 -3.64 6.56 10.83
N VAL A 17 -3.12 5.61 11.61
CA VAL A 17 -1.70 5.51 11.94
C VAL A 17 -1.09 4.40 11.13
N GLN A 18 -0.10 4.73 10.30
CA GLN A 18 0.71 3.74 9.59
C GLN A 18 2.16 3.86 10.02
N HIS A 19 2.86 2.73 10.09
CA HIS A 19 4.26 2.68 10.50
C HIS A 19 5.07 1.92 9.45
N ALA A 20 6.14 2.52 8.96
CA ALA A 20 7.02 1.93 7.96
C ALA A 20 8.45 2.44 8.13
N LYS A 21 9.38 1.83 7.37
CA LYS A 21 10.69 2.42 7.11
C LYS A 21 10.54 3.37 5.91
N ALA A 22 10.98 4.63 5.99
CA ALA A 22 10.87 5.56 4.85
C ALA A 22 11.95 6.64 4.83
N ALA A 23 12.32 7.12 3.63
CA ALA A 23 13.16 8.31 3.47
C ALA A 23 12.33 9.59 3.68
N LEU A 24 12.86 10.52 4.48
CA LEU A 24 12.19 11.78 4.82
C LEU A 24 11.94 12.65 3.59
N VAL A 25 12.91 12.74 2.68
CA VAL A 25 12.76 13.52 1.43
C VAL A 25 11.54 13.07 0.64
N PHE A 26 11.31 11.77 0.51
CA PHE A 26 10.20 11.23 -0.26
C PHE A 26 8.88 11.45 0.46
N ALA A 27 8.81 11.13 1.75
CA ALA A 27 7.60 11.29 2.53
C ALA A 27 7.17 12.78 2.63
N LYS A 28 8.11 13.73 2.76
CA LYS A 28 7.78 15.17 2.70
C LYS A 28 7.18 15.56 1.35
N LEU A 29 7.71 15.05 0.23
CA LEU A 29 7.12 15.31 -1.09
C LEU A 29 5.67 14.82 -1.17
N ILE A 30 5.41 13.59 -0.71
CA ILE A 30 4.05 13.02 -0.71
C ILE A 30 3.10 13.87 0.13
N TYR A 31 3.50 14.26 1.34
CA TYR A 31 2.59 14.92 2.27
C TYR A 31 2.35 16.38 1.94
N SER A 32 3.36 17.06 1.40
CA SER A 32 3.15 18.33 0.75
C SER A 32 2.17 18.21 -0.42
N SER A 33 2.19 17.12 -1.20
CA SER A 33 1.21 16.90 -2.26
C SER A 33 -0.20 16.62 -1.72
N TYR A 34 -0.34 15.77 -0.71
CA TYR A 34 -1.65 15.42 -0.15
C TYR A 34 -2.40 16.64 0.36
N VAL A 35 -1.77 17.50 1.17
CA VAL A 35 -2.46 18.68 1.70
C VAL A 35 -2.81 19.70 0.61
N ASN A 36 -2.31 19.53 -0.62
CA ASN A 36 -2.63 20.31 -1.81
C ASN A 36 -3.42 19.51 -2.86
N SER A 37 -3.97 18.34 -2.52
CA SER A 37 -4.70 17.47 -3.46
C SER A 37 -6.03 18.06 -3.90
N ASP A 38 -6.49 19.14 -3.28
CA ASP A 38 -7.66 19.91 -3.72
C ASP A 38 -7.47 20.44 -5.15
N LYS A 39 -6.21 20.71 -5.56
CA LYS A 39 -5.87 21.05 -6.96
C LYS A 39 -6.28 19.97 -7.97
N ALA A 40 -6.32 18.71 -7.54
CA ALA A 40 -6.70 17.57 -8.37
C ALA A 40 -8.13 17.09 -8.10
N HIS A 41 -8.62 17.19 -6.87
CA HIS A 41 -9.88 16.56 -6.43
C HIS A 41 -10.95 17.54 -5.94
N GLY A 42 -10.61 18.81 -5.71
CA GLY A 42 -11.54 19.82 -5.18
C GLY A 42 -11.92 19.61 -3.71
N VAL A 43 -11.15 18.81 -2.96
CA VAL A 43 -11.39 18.48 -1.55
C VAL A 43 -10.18 18.85 -0.72
N ASN A 44 -10.42 19.52 0.41
CA ASN A 44 -9.37 19.86 1.36
C ASN A 44 -8.93 18.62 2.16
N TYR A 45 -7.67 18.21 2.00
CA TYR A 45 -7.07 17.07 2.72
C TYR A 45 -6.14 17.50 3.87
N SER A 46 -6.18 18.78 4.25
CA SER A 46 -5.35 19.38 5.28
C SER A 46 -6.06 19.39 6.65
N PRO A 47 -5.34 19.26 7.78
CA PRO A 47 -3.91 18.98 7.91
C PRO A 47 -3.59 17.47 7.86
N MET A 48 -2.30 17.17 7.76
CA MET A 48 -1.75 15.84 8.00
C MET A 48 -0.50 15.91 8.85
N PHE A 49 -0.11 14.77 9.43
CA PHE A 49 1.05 14.73 10.30
C PHE A 49 1.95 13.52 10.04
N SER A 50 3.19 13.65 10.49
CA SER A 50 4.11 12.53 10.50
C SER A 50 5.19 12.66 11.56
N TYR A 51 5.73 11.52 11.99
CA TYR A 51 6.88 11.47 12.89
C TYR A 51 8.01 10.62 12.29
N PHE A 52 9.24 11.12 12.32
CA PHE A 52 10.44 10.42 11.85
C PHE A 52 11.45 10.30 12.98
N PHE A 53 12.15 9.17 13.03
CA PHE A 53 13.24 8.93 13.98
C PHE A 53 14.14 7.79 13.48
N LYS A 54 15.35 7.70 14.04
CA LYS A 54 16.31 6.64 13.73
C LYS A 54 16.22 5.52 14.79
N ASN A 55 15.90 4.29 14.36
CA ASN A 55 15.94 3.08 15.21
C ASN A 55 16.19 1.83 14.34
N LYS A 56 17.43 1.30 14.35
CA LYS A 56 17.86 0.20 13.44
C LYS A 56 17.49 0.46 11.97
N GLY A 57 17.60 1.72 11.54
CA GLY A 57 17.08 2.24 10.26
C GLY A 57 16.26 3.52 10.47
N SER A 58 15.68 4.05 9.41
CA SER A 58 14.79 5.21 9.48
C SER A 58 13.34 4.77 9.61
N ASN A 59 12.74 4.99 10.79
CA ASN A 59 11.34 4.69 11.04
C ASN A 59 10.49 5.93 10.86
N PHE A 60 9.26 5.68 10.50
CA PHE A 60 8.34 6.68 10.02
C PHE A 60 6.91 6.31 10.44
N TYR A 61 6.22 7.27 11.05
CA TYR A 61 4.79 7.21 11.31
C TYR A 61 4.05 8.21 10.45
N GLN A 62 3.04 7.73 9.73
CA GLN A 62 2.06 8.53 9.00
C GLN A 62 0.81 8.68 9.86
N LEU A 63 0.28 9.90 9.95
CA LEU A 63 -0.93 10.21 10.68
C LEU A 63 -1.87 11.01 9.76
N ILE A 64 -2.91 10.35 9.26
CA ILE A 64 -3.93 10.99 8.40
C ILE A 64 -5.28 10.97 9.11
N PRO A 65 -5.96 12.11 9.29
CA PRO A 65 -7.32 12.13 9.81
C PRO A 65 -8.28 11.31 8.94
N GLN A 66 -9.05 10.39 9.54
CA GLN A 66 -9.91 9.46 8.77
C GLN A 66 -10.93 10.19 7.88
N LYS A 67 -11.47 11.32 8.36
CA LYS A 67 -12.42 12.14 7.60
C LYS A 67 -11.84 12.63 6.26
N HIS A 68 -10.54 12.88 6.21
CA HIS A 68 -9.86 13.34 4.99
C HIS A 68 -9.72 12.21 3.98
N ILE A 69 -9.35 11.02 4.46
CA ILE A 69 -9.25 9.79 3.65
C ILE A 69 -10.55 9.54 2.88
N ARG A 70 -11.69 9.63 3.57
CA ARG A 70 -13.01 9.38 2.96
C ARG A 70 -13.43 10.46 1.98
N ALA A 71 -13.24 11.73 2.33
CA ALA A 71 -13.76 12.86 1.57
C ALA A 71 -13.29 12.88 0.10
N VAL A 72 -12.03 12.51 -0.16
CA VAL A 72 -11.50 12.48 -1.53
C VAL A 72 -12.15 11.36 -2.35
N SER A 73 -12.23 10.15 -1.81
CA SER A 73 -12.78 9.01 -2.53
C SER A 73 -14.27 9.15 -2.79
N GLU A 74 -15.02 9.65 -1.81
CA GLU A 74 -16.43 10.01 -1.96
C GLU A 74 -16.62 11.04 -3.08
N LYS A 75 -15.84 12.13 -3.08
CA LYS A 75 -15.92 13.15 -4.12
C LYS A 75 -15.64 12.57 -5.51
N VAL A 76 -14.62 11.71 -5.63
CA VAL A 76 -14.28 11.06 -6.90
C VAL A 76 -15.41 10.14 -7.38
N TYR A 77 -16.08 9.43 -6.47
CA TYR A 77 -17.24 8.61 -6.83
C TYR A 77 -18.45 9.46 -7.25
N LEU A 78 -18.75 10.54 -6.51
CA LEU A 78 -19.85 11.45 -6.85
C LEU A 78 -19.63 12.15 -8.20
N ASP A 79 -18.41 12.64 -8.45
CA ASP A 79 -18.04 13.24 -9.74
C ASP A 79 -18.17 12.24 -10.88
N TYR A 80 -17.79 10.98 -10.64
CA TYR A 80 -17.97 9.90 -11.60
C TYR A 80 -19.45 9.60 -11.87
N CYS A 81 -20.29 9.56 -10.84
CA CYS A 81 -21.73 9.35 -11.00
C CYS A 81 -22.38 10.43 -11.87
N ASN A 82 -21.91 11.68 -11.74
CA ASN A 82 -22.37 12.82 -12.53
C ASN A 82 -21.83 12.79 -13.96
N ASP A 83 -20.51 12.62 -14.13
CA ASP A 83 -19.86 12.48 -15.42
C ASP A 83 -18.73 11.43 -15.36
N PRO A 84 -18.93 10.25 -15.98
CA PRO A 84 -17.93 9.18 -16.03
C PRO A 84 -16.58 9.60 -16.64
N LYS A 85 -16.51 10.70 -17.40
CA LYS A 85 -15.27 11.21 -17.98
C LYS A 85 -14.32 11.74 -16.90
N THR A 86 -14.83 12.25 -15.79
CA THR A 86 -14.03 12.81 -14.69
C THR A 86 -12.99 11.82 -14.16
N LEU A 87 -13.41 10.57 -13.91
CA LEU A 87 -12.51 9.50 -13.45
C LEU A 87 -11.46 9.16 -14.50
N LYS A 88 -11.86 9.07 -15.78
CA LYS A 88 -10.96 8.74 -16.89
C LYS A 88 -9.87 9.81 -17.07
N ASP A 89 -10.24 11.08 -16.98
CA ASP A 89 -9.31 12.19 -17.16
C ASP A 89 -8.27 12.25 -16.02
N LYS A 90 -8.69 12.01 -14.77
CA LYS A 90 -7.75 11.90 -13.62
C LYS A 90 -6.77 10.75 -13.80
N ILE A 91 -7.25 9.56 -14.18
CA ILE A 91 -6.38 8.39 -14.45
C ILE A 91 -5.44 8.65 -15.63
N LYS A 92 -5.93 9.34 -16.67
CA LYS A 92 -5.10 9.71 -17.84
C LYS A 92 -3.96 10.63 -17.42
N LYS A 93 -4.25 11.70 -16.66
CA LYS A 93 -3.22 12.63 -16.17
C LYS A 93 -2.19 11.93 -15.29
N HIS A 94 -2.64 11.05 -14.40
CA HIS A 94 -1.75 10.23 -13.57
C HIS A 94 -0.81 9.35 -14.42
N LYS A 95 -1.34 8.68 -15.46
CA LYS A 95 -0.52 7.87 -16.40
C LYS A 95 0.42 8.70 -17.27
N GLU A 96 0.09 9.96 -17.56
CA GLU A 96 1.00 10.87 -18.28
C GLU A 96 2.22 11.22 -17.43
N LEU A 97 2.03 11.43 -16.13
CA LEU A 97 3.12 11.66 -15.17
C LEU A 97 4.05 10.44 -15.06
N ASP A 98 3.50 9.21 -15.09
CA ASP A 98 4.33 7.99 -15.14
C ASP A 98 5.26 7.97 -16.37
N LYS A 99 4.72 8.33 -17.54
CA LYS A 99 5.50 8.36 -18.80
C LYS A 99 6.57 9.45 -18.76
N GLU A 100 6.24 10.60 -18.19
CA GLU A 100 7.19 11.69 -18.03
C GLU A 100 8.33 11.33 -17.08
N LEU A 101 8.01 10.70 -15.94
CA LEU A 101 9.02 10.20 -15.02
C LEU A 101 9.99 9.22 -15.70
N PHE A 102 9.47 8.30 -16.51
CA PHE A 102 10.30 7.39 -17.30
C PHE A 102 11.20 8.13 -18.31
N ARG A 103 10.68 9.17 -18.98
CA ARG A 103 11.45 10.01 -19.90
C ARG A 103 12.60 10.73 -19.18
N ILE A 104 12.34 11.29 -18.00
CA ILE A 104 13.35 11.97 -17.18
C ILE A 104 14.45 10.98 -16.76
N TRP A 105 14.07 9.77 -16.33
CA TRP A 105 15.05 8.75 -15.96
C TRP A 105 15.93 8.32 -17.15
N LYS A 106 15.32 8.17 -18.33
CA LYS A 106 16.05 7.86 -19.57
C LYS A 106 17.04 8.98 -19.96
N ASP A 107 16.65 10.24 -19.76
CA ASP A 107 17.54 11.40 -19.97
C ASP A 107 18.73 11.35 -19.00
N TYR A 108 18.47 11.07 -17.73
CA TYR A 108 19.50 10.92 -16.70
C TYR A 108 20.50 9.81 -17.02
N ILE A 109 20.05 8.63 -17.47
CA ILE A 109 20.96 7.54 -17.84
C ILE A 109 21.97 7.98 -18.90
N LYS A 110 21.56 8.83 -19.85
CA LYS A 110 22.41 9.32 -20.93
C LYS A 110 23.31 10.48 -20.50
N ASN A 111 22.74 11.47 -19.83
CA ASN A 111 23.38 12.77 -19.60
C ASN A 111 23.97 12.93 -18.20
N LYS A 112 23.57 12.08 -17.24
CA LYS A 112 24.08 12.05 -15.86
C LYS A 112 24.03 13.40 -15.13
N SER A 113 23.10 14.27 -15.49
CA SER A 113 22.93 15.61 -14.90
C SER A 113 22.13 15.54 -13.59
N LEU A 114 22.82 15.55 -12.45
CA LEU A 114 22.21 15.31 -11.13
C LEU A 114 21.16 16.37 -10.74
N LEU A 115 21.53 17.65 -10.70
CA LEU A 115 20.64 18.73 -10.25
C LEU A 115 19.38 18.83 -11.10
N LYS A 116 19.54 18.78 -12.44
CA LYS A 116 18.43 18.83 -13.39
C LYS A 116 17.49 17.64 -13.16
N THR A 117 18.03 16.42 -13.11
CA THR A 117 17.24 15.20 -12.90
C THR A 117 16.54 15.22 -11.56
N TYR A 118 17.22 15.62 -10.48
CA TYR A 118 16.65 15.71 -9.14
C TYR A 118 15.43 16.64 -9.14
N LYS A 119 15.59 17.89 -9.62
CA LYS A 119 14.49 18.87 -9.73
C LYS A 119 13.31 18.33 -10.53
N SER A 120 13.57 17.69 -11.68
CA SER A 120 12.50 17.13 -12.52
C SER A 120 11.80 15.94 -11.86
N ILE A 121 12.53 15.00 -11.26
CA ILE A 121 11.94 13.83 -10.59
C ILE A 121 11.07 14.28 -9.41
N THR A 122 11.57 15.14 -8.54
CA THR A 122 10.81 15.56 -7.35
C THR A 122 9.58 16.38 -7.71
N SER A 123 9.64 17.20 -8.77
CA SER A 123 8.46 17.90 -9.30
C SER A 123 7.40 16.93 -9.79
N ILE A 124 7.79 15.94 -10.60
CA ILE A 124 6.85 14.94 -11.14
C ILE A 124 6.28 14.05 -10.03
N ILE A 125 7.10 13.64 -9.06
CA ILE A 125 6.62 12.95 -7.85
C ILE A 125 5.58 13.82 -7.15
N GLY A 126 5.89 15.09 -6.91
CA GLY A 126 4.95 16.03 -6.28
C GLY A 126 3.60 16.09 -7.00
N GLU A 127 3.60 16.31 -8.31
CA GLU A 127 2.37 16.32 -9.11
C GLU A 127 1.63 14.98 -9.12
N TRP A 128 2.36 13.86 -9.15
CA TRP A 128 1.79 12.52 -9.19
C TRP A 128 1.00 12.22 -7.92
N TRP A 129 1.54 12.58 -6.75
CA TRP A 129 0.88 12.34 -5.47
C TRP A 129 -0.35 13.23 -5.21
N LEU A 130 -0.57 14.30 -6.00
CA LEU A 130 -1.85 15.02 -5.99
C LEU A 130 -3.02 14.10 -6.38
N PHE A 131 -2.79 13.22 -7.37
CA PHE A 131 -3.77 12.23 -7.84
C PHE A 131 -3.68 10.93 -7.06
N GLY A 132 -2.51 10.64 -6.49
CA GLY A 132 -2.26 9.43 -5.75
C GLY A 132 -3.18 9.27 -4.53
N VAL A 133 -3.50 10.36 -3.84
CA VAL A 133 -4.24 10.35 -2.56
C VAL A 133 -5.50 9.47 -2.54
N ILE A 134 -6.15 9.26 -3.70
CA ILE A 134 -7.31 8.37 -3.86
C ILE A 134 -7.09 6.95 -3.34
N GLY A 135 -5.84 6.46 -3.29
CA GLY A 135 -5.54 5.12 -2.78
C GLY A 135 -5.40 5.01 -1.27
N GLU A 136 -5.47 6.11 -0.52
CA GLU A 136 -5.38 6.08 0.95
C GLU A 136 -6.61 5.43 1.60
N ASP A 137 -7.79 5.49 0.96
CA ASP A 137 -9.03 4.90 1.49
C ASP A 137 -9.09 3.38 1.39
N LYS A 138 -8.12 2.76 0.70
CA LYS A 138 -8.03 1.31 0.55
C LYS A 138 -9.33 0.67 0.02
N GLY A 139 -10.13 1.43 -0.74
CA GLY A 139 -11.39 0.99 -1.34
C GLY A 139 -12.61 1.12 -0.44
N GLU A 140 -12.52 1.87 0.67
CA GLU A 140 -13.63 2.13 1.58
C GLU A 140 -14.84 2.74 0.86
N VAL A 141 -14.63 3.57 -0.17
CA VAL A 141 -15.74 4.13 -0.98
C VAL A 141 -16.59 3.05 -1.66
N ILE A 142 -16.02 1.91 -2.07
CA ILE A 142 -16.80 0.81 -2.68
C ILE A 142 -17.74 0.20 -1.63
N VAL A 143 -17.29 0.15 -0.38
CA VAL A 143 -18.02 -0.46 0.73
C VAL A 143 -19.11 0.44 1.24
N GLN A 144 -18.83 1.74 1.34
CA GLN A 144 -19.74 2.73 1.92
C GLN A 144 -20.76 3.26 0.91
N GLU A 145 -20.36 3.43 -0.35
CA GLU A 145 -21.24 4.03 -1.36
C GLU A 145 -21.80 2.99 -2.32
N VAL A 146 -20.94 2.17 -2.92
CA VAL A 146 -21.33 1.29 -4.03
C VAL A 146 -22.16 0.09 -3.55
N ILE A 147 -21.68 -0.63 -2.54
CA ILE A 147 -22.32 -1.86 -2.04
C ILE A 147 -23.76 -1.59 -1.53
N PRO A 148 -24.03 -0.57 -0.70
CA PRO A 148 -25.39 -0.32 -0.21
C PRO A 148 -26.37 0.04 -1.33
N ARG A 149 -25.92 0.80 -2.34
CA ARG A 149 -26.74 1.13 -3.51
C ARG A 149 -27.06 -0.11 -4.33
N PHE A 150 -26.08 -0.98 -4.55
CA PHE A 150 -26.28 -2.26 -5.22
C PHE A 150 -27.25 -3.16 -4.44
N ALA A 151 -27.07 -3.27 -3.12
CA ALA A 151 -27.94 -4.05 -2.24
C ALA A 151 -29.40 -3.60 -2.36
N LYS A 152 -29.64 -2.29 -2.30
CA LYS A 152 -30.97 -1.69 -2.44
C LYS A 152 -31.61 -1.97 -3.80
N ARG A 153 -30.85 -1.87 -4.91
CA ARG A 153 -31.37 -2.12 -6.27
C ARG A 153 -31.77 -3.57 -6.51
N HIS A 154 -31.15 -4.52 -5.82
CA HIS A 154 -31.39 -5.96 -5.99
C HIS A 154 -32.11 -6.61 -4.80
N ASN A 155 -32.57 -5.83 -3.82
CA ASN A 155 -33.21 -6.32 -2.59
C ASN A 155 -32.38 -7.40 -1.87
N LEU A 156 -31.07 -7.17 -1.78
CA LEU A 156 -30.12 -8.05 -1.10
C LEU A 156 -29.79 -7.51 0.29
N ASN A 157 -29.39 -8.37 1.20
CA ASN A 157 -28.73 -7.89 2.41
C ASN A 157 -27.32 -7.38 2.11
N THR A 158 -26.76 -6.57 3.01
CA THR A 158 -25.46 -5.91 2.80
C THR A 158 -24.31 -6.91 2.60
N GLN A 159 -24.36 -8.05 3.27
CA GLN A 159 -23.31 -9.06 3.19
C GLN A 159 -23.35 -9.81 1.84
N GLU A 160 -24.52 -10.21 1.37
CA GLU A 160 -24.71 -10.79 0.03
C GLU A 160 -24.26 -9.84 -1.07
N ALA A 161 -24.69 -8.58 -0.99
CA ALA A 161 -24.31 -7.54 -1.94
C ALA A 161 -22.80 -7.33 -1.96
N LYS A 162 -22.16 -7.33 -0.79
CA LYS A 162 -20.70 -7.23 -0.66
C LYS A 162 -19.99 -8.40 -1.33
N GLU A 163 -20.40 -9.63 -1.08
CA GLU A 163 -19.80 -10.82 -1.70
C GLU A 163 -19.90 -10.79 -3.22
N ILE A 164 -21.07 -10.42 -3.74
CA ILE A 164 -21.30 -10.26 -5.18
C ILE A 164 -20.43 -9.15 -5.76
N MET A 165 -20.49 -7.95 -5.18
CA MET A 165 -19.75 -6.80 -5.68
C MET A 165 -18.25 -7.00 -5.63
N MET A 166 -17.74 -7.74 -4.64
CA MET A 166 -16.31 -8.07 -4.57
C MET A 166 -15.84 -8.95 -5.72
N ILE A 167 -16.67 -9.89 -6.18
CA ILE A 167 -16.36 -10.72 -7.35
C ILE A 167 -16.50 -9.89 -8.63
N LEU A 168 -17.56 -9.09 -8.75
CA LEU A 168 -17.81 -8.25 -9.92
C LEU A 168 -16.76 -7.13 -10.08
N ALA A 169 -16.28 -6.56 -8.98
CA ALA A 169 -15.25 -5.53 -8.92
C ALA A 169 -13.84 -6.06 -9.20
N HIS A 170 -13.63 -7.38 -9.17
CA HIS A 170 -12.33 -7.96 -9.48
C HIS A 170 -11.92 -7.60 -10.93
N PRO A 171 -10.69 -7.05 -11.13
CA PRO A 171 -10.17 -6.74 -12.46
C PRO A 171 -10.10 -7.96 -13.39
N GLU A 172 -10.14 -7.73 -14.69
CA GLU A 172 -10.04 -8.78 -15.72
C GLU A 172 -8.60 -9.27 -15.97
N ASN A 173 -7.62 -8.64 -15.31
CA ASN A 173 -6.20 -8.95 -15.45
C ASN A 173 -5.63 -9.45 -14.12
N GLN A 174 -4.63 -10.33 -14.20
CA GLN A 174 -3.84 -10.71 -13.02
C GLN A 174 -3.08 -9.49 -12.48
N THR A 175 -2.92 -9.43 -11.16
CA THR A 175 -2.13 -8.38 -10.50
C THR A 175 -0.67 -8.49 -10.91
N VAL A 176 0.06 -7.37 -10.84
CA VAL A 176 1.49 -7.37 -11.19
C VAL A 176 2.31 -8.29 -10.27
N LEU A 177 1.92 -8.46 -9.02
CA LEU A 177 2.55 -9.43 -8.10
C LEU A 177 2.42 -10.87 -8.60
N ASN A 178 1.24 -11.26 -9.08
CA ASN A 178 1.04 -12.61 -9.62
C ASN A 178 1.81 -12.82 -10.93
N LEU A 179 1.82 -11.79 -11.79
CA LEU A 179 2.57 -11.83 -13.05
C LEU A 179 4.08 -11.91 -12.82
N GLU A 180 4.61 -11.13 -11.89
CA GLU A 180 6.02 -11.16 -11.52
C GLU A 180 6.41 -12.52 -10.95
N ARG A 181 5.67 -13.03 -9.96
CA ARG A 181 5.95 -14.35 -9.37
C ARG A 181 5.94 -15.44 -10.44
N ARG A 182 4.97 -15.41 -11.35
CA ARG A 182 4.92 -16.33 -12.49
C ARG A 182 6.15 -16.22 -13.39
N ASP A 183 6.55 -15.00 -13.77
CA ASP A 183 7.74 -14.77 -14.59
C ASP A 183 9.02 -15.24 -13.86
N PHE A 184 9.12 -15.05 -12.54
CA PHE A 184 10.20 -15.58 -11.71
C PHE A 184 10.20 -17.11 -11.65
N LEU A 185 9.05 -17.74 -11.41
CA LEU A 185 8.93 -19.21 -11.39
C LEU A 185 9.34 -19.85 -12.72
N ASN A 186 9.09 -19.17 -13.85
CA ASN A 186 9.59 -19.61 -15.15
C ASN A 186 11.12 -19.58 -15.23
N ILE A 187 11.77 -18.60 -14.58
CA ILE A 187 13.23 -18.57 -14.41
C ILE A 187 13.68 -19.77 -13.56
N CYS A 188 13.00 -20.05 -12.45
CA CYS A 188 13.31 -21.20 -11.59
C CYS A 188 13.19 -22.55 -12.33
N LEU A 189 12.15 -22.73 -13.15
CA LEU A 189 12.01 -23.93 -14.00
C LEU A 189 13.13 -24.06 -15.02
N ALA A 190 13.57 -22.95 -15.62
CA ALA A 190 14.70 -22.94 -16.55
C ALA A 190 16.02 -23.23 -15.81
N ALA A 191 16.17 -22.74 -14.58
CA ALA A 191 17.33 -22.97 -13.72
C ALA A 191 17.48 -24.46 -13.37
N ARG A 192 16.37 -25.15 -13.03
CA ARG A 192 16.35 -26.61 -12.77
C ARG A 192 16.78 -27.45 -13.98
N ARG A 193 16.68 -26.90 -15.18
CA ARG A 193 17.13 -27.53 -16.44
C ARG A 193 18.57 -27.15 -16.81
N ASN A 194 19.30 -26.47 -15.91
CA ASN A 194 20.64 -25.91 -16.12
C ASN A 194 20.76 -25.03 -17.38
N LYS A 195 19.65 -24.40 -17.81
CA LYS A 195 19.63 -23.58 -19.02
C LYS A 195 18.64 -22.43 -18.87
N ILE A 196 19.12 -21.30 -18.36
CA ILE A 196 18.32 -20.07 -18.24
C ILE A 196 18.57 -19.19 -19.47
N PRO A 197 17.56 -18.96 -20.34
CA PRO A 197 17.73 -18.06 -21.46
C PRO A 197 18.00 -16.63 -20.98
N GLN A 198 19.06 -15.97 -21.47
CA GLN A 198 19.35 -14.57 -21.14
C GLN A 198 18.18 -13.64 -21.43
N LYS A 199 17.41 -13.91 -22.50
CA LYS A 199 16.19 -13.15 -22.84
C LYS A 199 15.12 -13.21 -21.74
N LEU A 200 15.04 -14.32 -20.99
CA LEU A 200 14.09 -14.46 -19.88
C LEU A 200 14.49 -13.55 -18.72
N ILE A 201 15.78 -13.56 -18.35
CA ILE A 201 16.35 -12.70 -17.31
C ILE A 201 16.19 -11.21 -17.69
N ALA A 202 16.63 -10.83 -18.89
CA ALA A 202 16.53 -9.46 -19.37
C ALA A 202 15.06 -8.97 -19.45
N GLY A 203 14.16 -9.86 -19.86
CA GLY A 203 12.71 -9.59 -19.87
C GLY A 203 12.14 -9.34 -18.48
N TYR A 204 12.54 -10.15 -17.49
CA TYR A 204 12.15 -9.97 -16.10
C TYR A 204 12.67 -8.64 -15.53
N ILE A 205 13.98 -8.38 -15.64
CA ILE A 205 14.60 -7.15 -15.12
C ILE A 205 13.93 -5.92 -15.74
N LYS A 206 13.71 -5.92 -17.06
CA LYS A 206 13.05 -4.80 -17.75
C LYS A 206 11.65 -4.51 -17.20
N LYS A 207 10.88 -5.53 -16.84
CA LYS A 207 9.51 -5.38 -16.33
C LYS A 207 9.48 -5.03 -14.84
N TYR A 208 10.39 -5.59 -14.06
CA TYR A 208 10.28 -5.65 -12.60
C TYR A 208 11.48 -5.03 -11.87
N PHE A 209 12.32 -4.22 -12.52
CA PHE A 209 13.52 -3.60 -11.92
C PHE A 209 13.29 -2.94 -10.54
N TYR A 210 12.08 -2.46 -10.27
CA TYR A 210 11.68 -1.79 -9.02
C TYR A 210 11.24 -2.75 -7.90
N PHE A 211 11.14 -4.06 -8.13
CA PHE A 211 10.53 -5.00 -7.18
C PHE A 211 11.30 -5.17 -5.85
N ARG A 212 12.61 -4.89 -5.84
CA ARG A 212 13.44 -4.95 -4.62
C ARG A 212 13.57 -3.60 -3.90
N THR A 213 12.92 -2.56 -4.40
CA THR A 213 12.87 -1.25 -3.76
C THR A 213 11.99 -1.32 -2.51
N ASP A 214 12.31 -0.55 -1.49
CA ASP A 214 11.40 -0.25 -0.38
C ASP A 214 11.18 1.28 -0.28
N PHE A 215 10.52 1.75 0.77
CA PHE A 215 10.26 3.19 0.96
C PHE A 215 11.49 3.98 1.43
N TYR A 216 12.67 3.37 1.57
CA TYR A 216 13.90 3.98 2.04
C TYR A 216 15.09 3.82 1.09
N GLU A 217 15.21 2.69 0.41
CA GLU A 217 16.32 2.39 -0.51
C GLU A 217 15.84 1.64 -1.76
N ALA A 218 16.53 1.88 -2.88
CA ALA A 218 16.39 1.11 -4.10
C ALA A 218 17.44 -0.01 -4.12
N LYS A 219 17.04 -1.21 -4.52
CA LYS A 219 17.97 -2.32 -4.75
C LYS A 219 17.84 -2.80 -6.18
N GLU A 220 18.97 -2.86 -6.87
CA GLU A 220 19.02 -3.36 -8.23
C GLU A 220 18.71 -4.87 -8.27
N ILE A 221 18.05 -5.29 -9.34
CA ILE A 221 17.85 -6.70 -9.68
C ILE A 221 18.88 -7.05 -10.74
N THR A 222 19.93 -7.78 -10.34
CA THR A 222 20.97 -8.25 -11.28
C THR A 222 20.66 -9.67 -11.77
N PRO A 223 21.24 -10.09 -12.91
CA PRO A 223 21.19 -11.48 -13.35
C PRO A 223 21.66 -12.47 -12.28
N GLU A 224 22.75 -12.15 -11.57
CA GLU A 224 23.35 -12.99 -10.54
C GLU A 224 22.39 -13.18 -9.36
N TYR A 225 21.77 -12.10 -8.90
CA TYR A 225 20.74 -12.14 -7.87
C TYR A 225 19.58 -13.07 -8.26
N LEU A 226 19.08 -12.96 -9.50
CA LEU A 226 17.99 -13.80 -9.97
C LEU A 226 18.40 -15.27 -10.04
N MET A 227 19.63 -15.56 -10.47
CA MET A 227 20.15 -16.93 -10.51
C MET A 227 20.30 -17.53 -9.11
N GLU A 228 20.79 -16.75 -8.15
CA GLU A 228 20.88 -17.16 -6.75
C GLU A 228 19.49 -17.50 -6.20
N LYS A 229 18.53 -16.58 -6.32
CA LYS A 229 17.15 -16.81 -5.83
C LYS A 229 16.44 -17.94 -6.55
N ALA A 230 16.68 -18.12 -7.84
CA ALA A 230 16.12 -19.23 -8.58
C ALA A 230 16.64 -20.61 -8.10
N LYS A 231 17.88 -20.68 -7.60
CA LYS A 231 18.46 -21.89 -7.01
C LYS A 231 17.92 -22.17 -5.60
N GLU A 232 17.64 -21.13 -4.84
CA GLU A 232 17.04 -21.22 -3.50
C GLU A 232 15.54 -21.60 -3.53
N GLU A 233 14.87 -21.47 -4.68
CA GLU A 233 13.44 -21.74 -4.82
C GLU A 233 13.10 -23.24 -4.65
N ASN A 234 12.73 -23.56 -3.42
CA ASN A 234 12.33 -24.89 -2.98
C ASN A 234 10.79 -24.98 -2.98
N GLY A 235 10.25 -25.88 -3.80
CA GLY A 235 8.80 -26.04 -3.91
C GLY A 235 8.36 -26.70 -5.21
N ASP A 236 7.10 -27.09 -5.26
CA ASP A 236 6.45 -27.56 -6.48
C ASP A 236 6.01 -26.37 -7.34
N ILE A 237 6.96 -25.85 -8.13
CA ILE A 237 6.76 -24.69 -9.01
C ILE A 237 5.59 -24.90 -9.97
N LEU A 238 5.46 -26.10 -10.55
CA LEU A 238 4.39 -26.39 -11.50
C LEU A 238 3.02 -26.40 -10.81
N LYS A 239 2.95 -26.85 -9.56
CA LYS A 239 1.73 -26.75 -8.76
C LYS A 239 1.41 -25.30 -8.42
N GLU A 240 2.38 -24.47 -8.04
CA GLU A 240 2.15 -23.06 -7.73
C GLU A 240 1.57 -22.30 -8.94
N ILE A 241 2.18 -22.45 -10.12
CA ILE A 241 1.68 -21.85 -11.38
C ILE A 241 0.25 -22.34 -11.67
N ARG A 242 0.01 -23.66 -11.57
CA ARG A 242 -1.33 -24.24 -11.80
C ARG A 242 -2.37 -23.69 -10.84
N VAL A 243 -2.05 -23.55 -9.56
CA VAL A 243 -2.96 -23.01 -8.54
C VAL A 243 -3.31 -21.55 -8.86
N ALA A 244 -2.31 -20.72 -9.16
CA ALA A 244 -2.52 -19.32 -9.49
C ALA A 244 -3.41 -19.15 -10.74
N ASP A 245 -3.15 -19.91 -11.81
CA ASP A 245 -3.94 -19.87 -13.04
C ASP A 245 -5.38 -20.39 -12.82
N ASN A 246 -5.55 -21.46 -12.04
CA ASN A 246 -6.87 -22.03 -11.71
C ASN A 246 -7.70 -21.07 -10.85
N ASN A 247 -7.11 -20.42 -9.86
CA ASN A 247 -7.79 -19.43 -9.02
C ASN A 247 -8.32 -18.27 -9.88
N PHE A 248 -7.46 -17.73 -10.75
CA PHE A 248 -7.86 -16.66 -11.67
C PHE A 248 -8.95 -17.10 -12.67
N LYS A 249 -8.92 -18.36 -13.12
CA LYS A 249 -9.99 -18.93 -13.95
C LYS A 249 -11.31 -19.05 -13.17
N LYS A 250 -11.26 -19.54 -11.92
CA LYS A 250 -12.42 -19.70 -11.04
C LYS A 250 -13.13 -18.37 -10.79
N ILE A 251 -12.39 -17.30 -10.51
CA ILE A 251 -12.96 -15.95 -10.32
C ILE A 251 -13.72 -15.52 -11.59
N ARG A 252 -13.16 -15.73 -12.78
CA ARG A 252 -13.82 -15.41 -14.06
C ARG A 252 -15.09 -16.24 -14.28
N GLU A 253 -15.06 -17.52 -13.94
CA GLU A 253 -16.24 -18.40 -14.03
C GLU A 253 -17.34 -17.97 -13.05
N GLU A 254 -17.00 -17.63 -11.80
CA GLU A 254 -17.93 -17.12 -10.79
C GLU A 254 -18.54 -15.79 -11.21
N LYS A 255 -17.72 -14.87 -11.73
CA LYS A 255 -18.18 -13.61 -12.33
C LYS A 255 -19.19 -13.86 -13.44
N GLY A 256 -18.90 -14.79 -14.35
CA GLY A 256 -19.81 -15.21 -15.41
C GLY A 256 -21.14 -15.78 -14.90
N LYS A 257 -21.12 -16.56 -13.81
CA LYS A 257 -22.33 -17.09 -13.17
C LYS A 257 -23.19 -15.98 -12.55
N ILE A 258 -22.56 -15.04 -11.84
CA ILE A 258 -23.25 -13.88 -11.24
C ILE A 258 -23.89 -13.02 -12.33
N LEU A 259 -23.16 -12.71 -13.40
CA LEU A 259 -23.66 -11.90 -14.52
C LEU A 259 -24.84 -12.55 -15.25
N LYS A 260 -24.97 -13.87 -15.22
CA LYS A 260 -26.14 -14.61 -15.75
C LYS A 260 -27.31 -14.61 -14.76
N LYS A 261 -27.04 -14.66 -13.45
CA LYS A 261 -28.06 -14.70 -12.39
C LYS A 261 -28.74 -13.34 -12.18
N PHE A 262 -27.99 -12.25 -12.32
CA PHE A 262 -28.49 -10.89 -12.04
C PHE A 262 -28.75 -10.11 -13.32
N LYS A 263 -29.94 -9.51 -13.41
CA LYS A 263 -30.25 -8.54 -14.46
C LYS A 263 -29.66 -7.18 -14.07
N LEU A 264 -28.45 -6.90 -14.54
CA LEU A 264 -27.76 -5.64 -14.23
C LEU A 264 -28.47 -4.43 -14.84
N THR A 265 -28.75 -3.43 -14.01
CA THR A 265 -29.22 -2.10 -14.43
C THR A 265 -28.07 -1.29 -15.05
N LYS A 266 -28.41 -0.12 -15.63
CA LYS A 266 -27.38 0.82 -16.13
C LYS A 266 -26.49 1.32 -14.98
N GLU A 267 -27.07 1.57 -13.80
CA GLU A 267 -26.32 2.04 -12.63
C GLU A 267 -25.43 0.94 -12.04
N ASP A 268 -25.85 -0.34 -12.06
CA ASP A 268 -24.98 -1.44 -11.66
C ASP A 268 -23.73 -1.52 -12.54
N LYS A 269 -23.89 -1.36 -13.85
CA LYS A 269 -22.75 -1.37 -14.78
C LYS A 269 -21.78 -0.23 -14.51
N LYS A 270 -22.29 0.96 -14.13
CA LYS A 270 -21.44 2.09 -13.71
C LYS A 270 -20.69 1.77 -12.42
N ASP A 271 -21.39 1.28 -11.40
CA ASP A 271 -20.82 0.94 -10.11
C ASP A 271 -19.75 -0.16 -10.20
N ILE A 272 -20.00 -1.19 -11.01
CA ILE A 272 -19.02 -2.24 -11.31
C ILE A 272 -17.81 -1.67 -12.04
N TYR A 273 -18.02 -0.84 -13.06
CA TYR A 273 -16.94 -0.19 -13.81
C TYR A 273 -16.09 0.70 -12.91
N PHE A 274 -16.71 1.52 -12.06
CA PHE A 274 -16.02 2.34 -11.06
C PHE A 274 -15.15 1.47 -10.14
N SER A 275 -15.75 0.42 -9.56
CA SER A 275 -15.07 -0.45 -8.60
C SER A 275 -13.86 -1.17 -9.21
N GLN A 276 -14.00 -1.68 -10.45
CA GLN A 276 -12.90 -2.28 -11.20
C GLN A 276 -11.80 -1.25 -11.50
N THR A 277 -12.20 -0.08 -11.99
CA THR A 277 -11.28 0.98 -12.40
C THR A 277 -10.46 1.50 -11.21
N ILE A 278 -11.11 1.72 -10.06
CA ILE A 278 -10.45 2.13 -8.81
C ILE A 278 -9.50 1.02 -8.32
N SER A 279 -9.93 -0.24 -8.34
CA SER A 279 -9.07 -1.37 -7.94
C SER A 279 -7.82 -1.48 -8.81
N GLU A 280 -7.95 -1.32 -10.13
CA GLU A 280 -6.81 -1.25 -11.05
C GLU A 280 -5.92 -0.03 -10.78
N TRP A 281 -6.52 1.12 -10.43
CA TRP A 281 -5.77 2.32 -10.11
C TRP A 281 -4.95 2.15 -8.82
N PHE A 282 -5.46 1.43 -7.82
CA PHE A 282 -4.68 1.11 -6.61
C PHE A 282 -3.48 0.22 -6.89
N ASP A 283 -3.61 -0.78 -7.76
CA ASP A 283 -2.46 -1.61 -8.16
C ASP A 283 -1.42 -0.76 -8.91
N ARG A 284 -1.87 0.09 -9.84
CA ARG A 284 -1.00 1.05 -10.54
C ARG A 284 -0.31 2.02 -9.60
N ARG A 285 -1.02 2.54 -8.60
CA ARG A 285 -0.47 3.44 -7.60
C ARG A 285 0.66 2.76 -6.84
N LYS A 286 0.49 1.51 -6.39
CA LYS A 286 1.57 0.74 -5.74
C LYS A 286 2.80 0.63 -6.65
N ILE A 287 2.60 0.23 -7.90
CA ILE A 287 3.69 0.10 -8.89
C ILE A 287 4.39 1.46 -9.12
N GLY A 288 3.62 2.52 -9.34
CA GLY A 288 4.13 3.86 -9.56
C GLY A 288 4.91 4.38 -8.37
N THR A 289 4.45 4.13 -7.14
CA THR A 289 5.21 4.41 -5.92
C THR A 289 6.55 3.70 -5.90
N MET A 290 6.60 2.39 -6.20
CA MET A 290 7.86 1.64 -6.22
C MET A 290 8.83 2.14 -7.29
N ILE A 291 8.32 2.52 -8.47
CA ILE A 291 9.12 3.10 -9.56
C ILE A 291 9.69 4.46 -9.15
N GLN A 292 8.88 5.32 -8.53
CA GLN A 292 9.32 6.62 -8.02
C GLN A 292 10.40 6.48 -6.95
N CYS A 293 10.18 5.61 -5.97
CA CYS A 293 11.19 5.25 -4.97
C CYS A 293 12.47 4.75 -5.66
N TYR A 294 12.34 3.86 -6.66
CA TYR A 294 13.51 3.31 -7.35
C TYR A 294 14.34 4.42 -7.99
N TYR A 295 13.72 5.33 -8.76
CA TYR A 295 14.44 6.40 -9.44
C TYR A 295 15.01 7.43 -8.47
N LEU A 296 14.22 7.86 -7.47
CA LEU A 296 14.68 8.83 -6.49
C LEU A 296 15.85 8.26 -5.69
N TYR A 297 15.73 7.06 -5.15
CA TYR A 297 16.76 6.47 -4.29
C TYR A 297 18.00 6.01 -5.06
N SER A 298 17.83 5.56 -6.31
CA SER A 298 18.97 5.32 -7.20
C SER A 298 19.73 6.62 -7.50
N LEU A 299 19.02 7.74 -7.66
CA LEU A 299 19.63 9.05 -7.83
C LEU A 299 20.35 9.50 -6.54
N LEU A 300 19.72 9.35 -5.37
CA LEU A 300 20.36 9.65 -4.08
C LEU A 300 21.62 8.81 -3.86
N ALA A 301 21.61 7.52 -4.24
CA ALA A 301 22.79 6.67 -4.17
C ALA A 301 23.93 7.15 -5.10
N ASP A 302 23.61 7.61 -6.32
CA ASP A 302 24.62 8.22 -7.21
C ASP A 302 25.14 9.54 -6.64
N ILE A 303 24.28 10.39 -6.07
CA ILE A 303 24.68 11.62 -5.39
C ILE A 303 25.62 11.31 -4.22
N ALA A 304 25.24 10.37 -3.35
CA ALA A 304 26.05 9.92 -2.21
C ALA A 304 27.46 9.51 -2.66
N LYS A 305 27.54 8.71 -3.72
CA LYS A 305 28.81 8.23 -4.28
C LYS A 305 29.64 9.37 -4.88
N ARG A 306 29.06 10.28 -5.66
CA ARG A 306 29.82 11.35 -6.35
C ARG A 306 30.30 12.45 -5.43
N TYR A 307 29.50 12.79 -4.42
CA TYR A 307 29.84 13.82 -3.45
C TYR A 307 30.53 13.26 -2.20
N ASN A 308 30.72 11.93 -2.13
CA ASN A 308 31.31 11.24 -0.99
C ASN A 308 30.62 11.58 0.34
N VAL A 309 29.29 11.47 0.36
CA VAL A 309 28.44 11.70 1.53
C VAL A 309 27.62 10.46 1.86
N GLU A 310 27.20 10.34 3.11
CA GLU A 310 26.37 9.22 3.56
C GLU A 310 25.00 9.25 2.89
N TYR A 311 24.54 8.10 2.37
CA TYR A 311 23.20 7.96 1.78
C TYR A 311 22.10 8.41 2.74
N HIS A 312 22.27 8.05 4.02
CA HIS A 312 21.30 8.39 5.06
C HIS A 312 21.15 9.90 5.24
N ASP A 313 22.24 10.67 5.17
CA ASP A 313 22.20 12.13 5.29
C ASP A 313 21.35 12.74 4.17
N LEU A 314 21.44 12.19 2.95
CA LEU A 314 20.59 12.59 1.84
C LEU A 314 19.14 12.17 2.04
N ALA A 315 18.90 10.91 2.45
CA ALA A 315 17.56 10.38 2.67
C ALA A 315 16.79 11.11 3.79
N PHE A 316 17.52 11.68 4.77
CA PHE A 316 16.97 12.45 5.89
C PHE A 316 17.01 13.98 5.73
N SER A 317 17.39 14.44 4.53
CA SER A 317 17.33 15.85 4.16
C SER A 317 15.96 16.24 3.59
N GLY A 318 15.60 17.51 3.70
CA GLY A 318 14.43 18.07 3.02
C GLY A 318 14.67 18.27 1.52
N HIS A 319 13.59 18.35 0.73
CA HIS A 319 13.70 18.55 -0.72
C HIS A 319 14.53 19.80 -1.09
N GLU A 320 14.26 20.95 -0.47
CA GLU A 320 14.98 22.20 -0.73
C GLU A 320 16.41 22.18 -0.20
N GLU A 321 16.71 21.45 0.88
CA GLU A 321 18.07 21.27 1.39
C GLU A 321 18.93 20.53 0.37
N LEU A 322 18.42 19.41 -0.15
CA LEU A 322 19.10 18.65 -1.20
C LEU A 322 19.29 19.44 -2.49
N LYS A 323 18.31 20.28 -2.85
CA LYS A 323 18.43 21.17 -4.01
C LYS A 323 19.57 22.16 -3.83
N ARG A 324 19.66 22.83 -2.67
CA ARG A 324 20.77 23.74 -2.33
C ARG A 324 22.11 23.02 -2.29
N PHE A 325 22.16 21.82 -1.73
CA PHE A 325 23.36 20.98 -1.73
C PHE A 325 23.85 20.69 -3.15
N LEU A 326 22.95 20.30 -4.05
CA LEU A 326 23.28 20.06 -5.46
C LEU A 326 23.62 21.35 -6.25
N GLU A 327 23.29 22.53 -5.72
CA GLU A 327 23.68 23.84 -6.26
C GLU A 327 25.06 24.31 -5.73
N GLY A 328 25.72 23.51 -4.88
CA GLY A 328 27.06 23.79 -4.35
C GLY A 328 27.09 24.19 -2.87
N GLY A 329 25.96 24.15 -2.17
CA GLY A 329 25.91 24.31 -0.71
C GLY A 329 26.26 23.03 0.06
N ASP A 330 26.25 23.11 1.39
CA ASP A 330 26.52 21.98 2.28
C ASP A 330 25.25 21.34 2.86
N LEU A 331 25.34 20.08 3.26
CA LEU A 331 24.31 19.41 4.07
C LEU A 331 24.40 19.89 5.53
N ASN A 332 23.26 20.27 6.10
CA ASN A 332 23.18 20.63 7.51
C ASN A 332 23.14 19.37 8.40
N LYS A 333 24.32 18.87 8.77
CA LYS A 333 24.45 17.67 9.61
C LYS A 333 23.85 17.83 11.00
N GLU A 334 23.92 19.01 11.59
CA GLU A 334 23.33 19.27 12.91
C GLU A 334 21.81 19.08 12.87
N GLU A 335 21.17 19.60 11.83
CA GLU A 335 19.74 19.49 11.60
C GLU A 335 19.32 18.04 11.32
N ILE A 336 20.09 17.31 10.51
CA ILE A 336 19.86 15.87 10.27
C ILE A 336 19.91 15.10 11.58
N GLU A 337 20.85 15.42 12.47
CA GLU A 337 21.00 14.70 13.73
C GLU A 337 19.87 15.02 14.73
N LYS A 338 19.33 16.24 14.69
CA LYS A 338 18.08 16.56 15.41
C LYS A 338 16.92 15.70 14.91
N ARG A 339 16.77 15.52 13.59
CA ARG A 339 15.73 14.65 13.00
C ARG A 339 15.91 13.18 13.35
N ASN A 340 17.16 12.71 13.42
CA ASN A 340 17.48 11.34 13.82
C ASN A 340 17.00 11.02 15.24
N LYS A 341 17.06 11.99 16.17
CA LYS A 341 16.55 11.84 17.52
C LYS A 341 15.02 11.79 17.60
N GLY A 342 14.33 12.32 16.59
CA GLY A 342 12.88 12.38 16.54
C GLY A 342 12.41 13.75 16.05
N VAL A 343 11.56 13.78 15.03
CA VAL A 343 10.96 15.00 14.50
C VAL A 343 9.51 14.76 14.09
N PHE A 344 8.62 15.65 14.51
CA PHE A 344 7.22 15.64 14.13
C PHE A 344 6.97 16.77 13.12
N TYR A 345 6.25 16.46 12.03
CA TYR A 345 5.84 17.43 11.02
C TYR A 345 4.33 17.57 11.00
N ALA A 346 3.86 18.82 10.89
CA ALA A 346 2.48 19.14 10.53
C ALA A 346 2.46 19.81 9.15
N PHE A 347 1.73 19.19 8.23
CA PHE A 347 1.55 19.68 6.86
C PHE A 347 0.20 20.40 6.75
N GLU A 348 0.22 21.59 6.17
CA GLU A 348 -0.97 22.38 5.91
C GLU A 348 -1.02 22.85 4.46
N LYS A 349 -2.24 22.97 3.92
CA LYS A 349 -2.48 23.50 2.58
C LYS A 349 -1.83 24.88 2.42
N GLY A 350 -1.04 25.04 1.36
CA GLY A 350 -0.43 26.33 0.99
C GLY A 350 0.63 26.86 1.96
N LYS A 351 1.12 26.05 2.91
CA LYS A 351 2.13 26.46 3.89
C LYS A 351 3.33 25.49 3.86
N GLU A 352 4.49 25.99 4.30
CA GLU A 352 5.59 25.10 4.67
C GLU A 352 5.23 24.27 5.90
N ALA A 353 5.74 23.04 5.98
CA ALA A 353 5.44 22.15 7.08
C ALA A 353 6.01 22.69 8.40
N SER A 354 5.17 22.79 9.43
CA SER A 354 5.64 23.09 10.79
C SER A 354 6.44 21.90 11.32
N ILE A 355 7.57 22.18 11.97
CA ILE A 355 8.54 21.18 12.45
C ILE A 355 8.62 21.27 13.98
N PHE A 356 8.48 20.15 14.65
CA PHE A 356 8.58 20.05 16.11
C PHE A 356 9.64 19.01 16.47
N TYR A 357 10.68 19.47 17.17
CA TYR A 357 11.69 18.61 17.77
C TYR A 357 11.36 18.34 19.24
N GLU A 358 11.12 19.41 20.00
CA GLU A 358 10.68 19.33 21.38
C GLU A 358 9.22 18.86 21.48
N GLY A 359 8.96 17.86 22.32
CA GLY A 359 7.64 17.24 22.44
C GLY A 359 7.21 16.39 21.24
N ALA A 360 8.11 16.10 20.30
CA ALA A 360 7.79 15.24 19.15
C ALA A 360 7.34 13.83 19.58
N SER A 361 7.99 13.27 20.61
CA SER A 361 7.62 11.98 21.23
C SER A 361 6.22 12.02 21.85
N GLU A 362 5.90 13.09 22.59
CA GLU A 362 4.59 13.29 23.20
C GLU A 362 3.47 13.32 22.14
N LEU A 363 3.69 14.02 21.02
CA LEU A 363 2.73 14.11 19.92
C LEU A 363 2.49 12.75 19.26
N ILE A 364 3.55 11.97 19.00
CA ILE A 364 3.38 10.65 18.41
C ILE A 364 2.76 9.66 19.39
N ASP A 365 3.15 9.69 20.67
CA ASP A 365 2.59 8.81 21.71
C ASP A 365 1.08 9.03 21.83
N LEU A 366 0.63 10.28 21.85
CA LEU A 366 -0.79 10.63 21.80
C LEU A 366 -1.49 10.07 20.56
N ALA A 367 -0.84 10.16 19.39
CA ALA A 367 -1.44 9.72 18.12
C ALA A 367 -1.53 8.20 17.99
N ILE A 368 -0.56 7.45 18.53
CA ILE A 368 -0.53 5.98 18.46
C ILE A 368 -1.27 5.30 19.60
N GLN A 369 -1.60 6.04 20.66
CA GLN A 369 -2.40 5.51 21.76
C GLN A 369 -3.74 5.01 21.20
N PRO A 370 -4.13 3.75 21.48
CA PRO A 370 -5.39 3.21 21.01
C PRO A 370 -6.54 4.01 21.62
N LYS A 371 -7.22 4.79 20.78
CA LYS A 371 -8.43 5.52 21.17
C LYS A 371 -9.63 4.60 21.30
N GLU A 372 -9.68 3.56 20.47
CA GLU A 372 -10.68 2.50 20.56
C GLU A 372 -10.22 1.43 21.55
N LYS A 373 -11.04 1.15 22.56
CA LYS A 373 -10.88 -0.02 23.44
C LYS A 373 -11.15 -1.34 22.70
N GLU A 374 -11.80 -1.28 21.54
CA GLU A 374 -12.28 -2.43 20.78
C GLU A 374 -11.35 -2.68 19.57
N LEU A 375 -10.81 -3.89 19.44
CA LEU A 375 -10.00 -4.26 18.27
C LEU A 375 -10.94 -4.62 17.11
N LYS A 376 -10.96 -3.80 16.06
CA LYS A 376 -11.88 -3.96 14.93
C LYS A 376 -11.17 -3.89 13.58
N GLY A 377 -11.72 -4.55 12.57
CA GLY A 377 -11.28 -4.44 11.18
C GLY A 377 -12.41 -4.68 10.18
N GLN A 378 -12.06 -4.68 8.90
CA GLN A 378 -12.99 -4.97 7.82
C GLN A 378 -13.11 -6.49 7.62
N VAL A 379 -14.32 -7.03 7.67
CA VAL A 379 -14.56 -8.45 7.36
C VAL A 379 -14.33 -8.68 5.87
N ALA A 380 -13.35 -9.52 5.53
CA ALA A 380 -13.01 -9.87 4.15
C ALA A 380 -13.65 -11.17 3.67
N SER A 381 -13.87 -12.10 4.60
CA SER A 381 -14.50 -13.40 4.40
C SER A 381 -15.11 -13.83 5.74
N THR A 382 -16.34 -14.35 5.73
CA THR A 382 -16.97 -14.91 6.94
C THR A 382 -16.70 -16.39 7.10
N GLY A 383 -16.23 -17.07 6.04
CA GLY A 383 -16.17 -18.54 6.01
C GLY A 383 -17.54 -19.21 6.28
N ARG A 384 -18.65 -18.49 6.04
CA ARG A 384 -20.03 -18.90 6.39
C ARG A 384 -20.28 -19.08 7.89
N LEU A 385 -19.53 -18.36 8.73
CA LEU A 385 -19.71 -18.31 10.17
C LEU A 385 -20.09 -16.89 10.60
N ARG A 386 -20.86 -16.77 11.69
CA ARG A 386 -21.15 -15.47 12.33
C ARG A 386 -20.09 -15.07 13.34
N GLU A 387 -19.56 -16.05 14.05
CA GLU A 387 -18.52 -15.87 15.04
C GLU A 387 -17.54 -17.03 15.04
N ILE A 388 -16.32 -16.78 15.51
CA ILE A 388 -15.31 -17.82 15.65
C ILE A 388 -14.38 -17.52 16.83
N THR A 389 -13.99 -18.57 17.56
CA THR A 389 -13.00 -18.48 18.65
C THR A 389 -11.73 -19.25 18.31
N GLY A 390 -10.59 -18.85 18.87
CA GLY A 390 -9.36 -19.60 18.70
C GLY A 390 -8.12 -18.92 19.27
N ASN A 391 -7.05 -19.71 19.34
CA ASN A 391 -5.76 -19.25 19.83
C ASN A 391 -5.05 -18.42 18.76
N VAL A 392 -4.53 -17.27 19.16
CA VAL A 392 -3.75 -16.38 18.31
C VAL A 392 -2.35 -16.94 18.13
N ARG A 393 -1.89 -16.90 16.88
CA ARG A 393 -0.47 -16.99 16.53
C ARG A 393 -0.07 -15.76 15.73
N VAL A 394 0.74 -14.89 16.33
CA VAL A 394 1.33 -13.75 15.63
C VAL A 394 2.53 -14.24 14.82
N VAL A 395 2.49 -14.07 13.50
CA VAL A 395 3.53 -14.52 12.57
C VAL A 395 4.08 -13.32 11.80
N ASN A 396 5.37 -13.08 11.94
CA ASN A 396 6.11 -12.06 11.19
C ASN A 396 6.89 -12.68 10.03
N ASN A 397 7.39 -13.91 10.18
CA ASN A 397 8.13 -14.64 9.16
C ASN A 397 7.55 -16.05 8.99
N PRO A 398 6.79 -16.33 7.92
CA PRO A 398 6.10 -17.61 7.74
C PRO A 398 7.03 -18.80 7.49
N GLY A 399 8.31 -18.56 7.17
CA GLY A 399 9.32 -19.60 6.99
C GLY A 399 10.07 -19.98 8.26
N GLN A 400 9.95 -19.19 9.33
CA GLN A 400 10.68 -19.39 10.60
C GLN A 400 9.75 -19.55 11.80
N ASP A 401 8.65 -18.82 11.82
CA ASP A 401 7.74 -18.82 12.96
C ASP A 401 6.89 -20.09 12.97
N GLU A 402 6.77 -20.72 14.15
CA GLU A 402 5.93 -21.89 14.33
C GLU A 402 4.44 -21.55 14.21
N PHE A 403 3.69 -22.45 13.58
CA PHE A 403 2.25 -22.28 13.37
C PHE A 403 1.52 -23.62 13.43
N ASN A 404 0.55 -23.71 14.35
CA ASN A 404 -0.23 -24.92 14.56
C ASN A 404 -1.48 -24.98 13.69
N GLN A 405 -1.93 -26.19 13.37
CA GLN A 405 -3.22 -26.38 12.69
C GLN A 405 -4.35 -25.86 13.58
N GLY A 406 -5.22 -25.02 13.02
CA GLY A 406 -6.38 -24.48 13.72
C GLY A 406 -6.11 -23.21 14.56
N ASP A 407 -4.89 -22.69 14.60
CA ASP A 407 -4.60 -21.37 15.18
C ASP A 407 -5.21 -20.25 14.30
N ILE A 408 -5.46 -19.08 14.91
CA ILE A 408 -5.80 -17.85 14.23
C ILE A 408 -4.52 -17.14 13.84
N LEU A 409 -4.29 -16.98 12.54
CA LEU A 409 -3.13 -16.30 11.98
C LEU A 409 -3.27 -14.79 12.13
N VAL A 410 -2.39 -14.15 12.90
CA VAL A 410 -2.32 -12.70 13.05
C VAL A 410 -1.01 -12.21 12.44
N THR A 411 -1.05 -11.27 11.49
CA THR A 411 0.16 -10.72 10.85
C THR A 411 -0.05 -9.28 10.36
N SER A 412 1.00 -8.58 9.92
CA SER A 412 0.81 -7.23 9.36
C SER A 412 0.11 -7.29 7.99
N MET A 413 0.64 -8.12 7.09
CA MET A 413 0.11 -8.36 5.75
C MET A 413 0.49 -9.77 5.30
N THR A 414 -0.35 -10.42 4.50
CA THR A 414 -0.01 -11.74 3.91
C THR A 414 0.57 -11.60 2.51
N ARG A 415 1.41 -12.59 2.17
CA ARG A 415 2.02 -12.80 0.85
C ARG A 415 1.88 -14.28 0.46
N ILE A 416 2.38 -14.66 -0.72
CA ILE A 416 2.28 -16.04 -1.24
C ILE A 416 2.88 -17.08 -0.27
N GLU A 417 4.01 -16.74 0.35
CA GLU A 417 4.66 -17.52 1.41
C GLU A 417 3.77 -17.82 2.64
N PHE A 418 2.73 -17.04 2.89
CA PHE A 418 1.76 -17.31 3.95
C PHE A 418 0.68 -18.32 3.54
N VAL A 419 0.51 -18.64 2.26
CA VAL A 419 -0.57 -19.53 1.78
C VAL A 419 -0.58 -20.90 2.49
N PRO A 420 0.56 -21.56 2.75
CA PRO A 420 0.58 -22.79 3.55
C PRO A 420 0.01 -22.60 4.95
N LEU A 421 0.37 -21.51 5.64
CA LEU A 421 -0.16 -21.19 6.97
C LEU A 421 -1.63 -20.82 6.92
N MET A 422 -2.05 -20.05 5.92
CA MET A 422 -3.44 -19.68 5.69
C MET A 422 -4.32 -20.93 5.53
N ARG A 423 -3.85 -21.97 4.83
CA ARG A 423 -4.57 -23.26 4.72
C ARG A 423 -4.71 -24.02 6.04
N LYS A 424 -3.76 -23.83 6.96
CA LYS A 424 -3.80 -24.42 8.32
C LYS A 424 -4.67 -23.60 9.27
N ALA A 425 -4.82 -22.31 9.00
CA ALA A 425 -5.44 -21.36 9.92
C ALA A 425 -6.95 -21.57 10.03
N LYS A 426 -7.47 -21.37 11.24
CA LYS A 426 -8.91 -21.35 11.53
C LYS A 426 -9.56 -20.02 11.17
N ALA A 427 -8.81 -18.92 11.32
CA ALA A 427 -9.17 -17.58 10.86
C ALA A 427 -7.90 -16.76 10.62
N ILE A 428 -8.03 -15.64 9.92
CA ILE A 428 -6.91 -14.76 9.56
C ILE A 428 -7.21 -13.31 9.95
N ILE A 429 -6.27 -12.67 10.63
CA ILE A 429 -6.34 -11.26 11.01
C ILE A 429 -5.11 -10.53 10.44
N THR A 430 -5.31 -9.42 9.75
CA THR A 430 -4.22 -8.55 9.30
C THR A 430 -4.34 -7.12 9.79
N ASN A 431 -3.21 -6.46 10.08
CA ASN A 431 -3.18 -5.02 10.35
C ASN A 431 -3.53 -4.22 9.09
N GLU A 432 -2.97 -4.63 7.97
CA GLU A 432 -3.05 -3.91 6.70
C GLU A 432 -3.92 -4.62 5.69
N GLY A 433 -4.32 -3.88 4.66
CA GLY A 433 -5.05 -4.38 3.51
C GLY A 433 -6.51 -3.94 3.48
N GLY A 434 -6.98 -3.63 2.27
CA GLY A 434 -8.39 -3.44 1.96
C GLY A 434 -8.98 -4.69 1.33
N ILE A 435 -10.27 -4.66 1.02
CA ILE A 435 -11.08 -5.82 0.63
C ILE A 435 -10.56 -6.61 -0.60
N ALA A 436 -9.69 -5.99 -1.40
CA ALA A 436 -9.00 -6.57 -2.56
C ALA A 436 -7.53 -7.01 -2.28
N CYS A 437 -7.09 -7.04 -1.03
CA CYS A 437 -5.73 -7.47 -0.69
C CYS A 437 -5.55 -8.99 -0.82
N HIS A 438 -4.29 -9.45 -0.83
CA HIS A 438 -3.96 -10.88 -0.91
C HIS A 438 -4.67 -11.71 0.18
N ALA A 439 -4.65 -11.24 1.44
CA ALA A 439 -5.35 -11.91 2.55
C ALA A 439 -6.83 -12.08 2.26
N ALA A 440 -7.48 -11.01 1.79
CA ALA A 440 -8.91 -11.00 1.50
C ALA A 440 -9.28 -11.96 0.36
N ILE A 441 -8.51 -11.94 -0.73
CA ILE A 441 -8.74 -12.78 -1.91
C ILE A 441 -8.56 -14.25 -1.54
N VAL A 442 -7.40 -14.63 -0.98
CA VAL A 442 -7.08 -16.02 -0.69
C VAL A 442 -8.00 -16.60 0.40
N SER A 443 -8.36 -15.82 1.42
CA SER A 443 -9.27 -16.30 2.47
C SER A 443 -10.67 -16.61 1.93
N ARG A 444 -11.18 -15.81 0.98
CA ARG A 444 -12.45 -16.11 0.28
C ARG A 444 -12.35 -17.38 -0.55
N GLU A 445 -11.24 -17.58 -1.26
CA GLU A 445 -11.02 -18.78 -2.07
C GLU A 445 -10.94 -20.07 -1.22
N LEU A 446 -10.36 -19.96 -0.03
CA LEU A 446 -10.23 -21.06 0.93
C LEU A 446 -11.47 -21.24 1.82
N GLY A 447 -12.41 -20.30 1.82
CA GLY A 447 -13.58 -20.31 2.71
C GLY A 447 -13.22 -20.09 4.18
N ILE A 448 -12.13 -19.38 4.47
CA ILE A 448 -11.62 -19.15 5.82
C ILE A 448 -12.08 -17.76 6.30
N PRO A 449 -12.57 -17.62 7.55
CA PRO A 449 -12.87 -16.32 8.14
C PRO A 449 -11.66 -15.39 8.13
N CYS A 450 -11.86 -14.14 7.73
CA CYS A 450 -10.78 -13.16 7.63
C CYS A 450 -11.26 -11.75 7.96
N ILE A 451 -10.55 -11.09 8.89
CA ILE A 451 -10.69 -9.67 9.22
C ILE A 451 -9.37 -8.98 8.84
N ILE A 452 -9.45 -7.93 8.03
CA ILE A 452 -8.28 -7.19 7.53
C ILE A 452 -8.34 -5.74 7.99
N GLY A 453 -7.23 -5.01 7.86
CA GLY A 453 -7.25 -3.57 8.12
C GLY A 453 -7.46 -3.23 9.59
N THR A 454 -7.08 -4.11 10.52
CA THR A 454 -7.23 -3.87 11.97
C THR A 454 -6.27 -2.82 12.53
N LYS A 455 -5.28 -2.40 11.72
CA LYS A 455 -4.23 -1.41 12.00
C LYS A 455 -3.24 -1.82 13.09
N THR A 456 -3.72 -2.43 14.18
CA THR A 456 -2.94 -2.64 15.41
C THR A 456 -3.07 -4.05 16.01
N ALA A 457 -3.71 -5.02 15.33
CA ALA A 457 -3.88 -6.37 15.85
C ALA A 457 -2.56 -7.04 16.27
N THR A 458 -1.47 -6.91 15.51
CA THR A 458 -0.18 -7.50 15.89
C THR A 458 0.47 -6.85 17.12
N LYS A 459 0.02 -5.64 17.50
CA LYS A 459 0.47 -4.94 18.71
C LYS A 459 -0.41 -5.26 19.90
N GLN A 460 -1.72 -5.40 19.68
CA GLN A 460 -2.70 -5.65 20.74
C GLN A 460 -2.80 -7.14 21.10
N LEU A 461 -2.66 -8.04 20.14
CA LEU A 461 -2.73 -9.49 20.33
C LEU A 461 -1.32 -10.08 20.45
N LYS A 462 -1.17 -11.09 21.30
CA LYS A 462 0.06 -11.85 21.48
C LYS A 462 -0.18 -13.31 21.14
N THR A 463 0.87 -13.98 20.67
CA THR A 463 0.83 -15.43 20.49
C THR A 463 0.44 -16.12 21.79
N GLY A 464 -0.57 -16.99 21.71
CA GLY A 464 -1.16 -17.69 22.85
C GLY A 464 -2.44 -17.04 23.40
N ASP A 465 -2.75 -15.80 23.04
CA ASP A 465 -4.03 -15.18 23.42
C ASP A 465 -5.19 -15.99 22.83
N ASN A 466 -6.26 -16.21 23.61
CA ASN A 466 -7.50 -16.73 23.08
C ASN A 466 -8.42 -15.57 22.72
N ILE A 467 -9.05 -15.62 21.54
CA ILE A 467 -9.91 -14.54 21.05
C ILE A 467 -11.24 -15.08 20.53
N LYS A 468 -12.23 -14.19 20.50
CA LYS A 468 -13.50 -14.33 19.77
C LYS A 468 -13.59 -13.25 18.70
N MET A 469 -13.92 -13.64 17.48
CA MET A 469 -14.16 -12.75 16.35
C MET A 469 -15.65 -12.74 16.00
N ASP A 470 -16.25 -11.55 15.95
CA ASP A 470 -17.57 -11.31 15.35
C ASP A 470 -17.36 -10.98 13.86
N LEU A 471 -17.83 -11.88 13.00
CA LEU A 471 -17.62 -11.84 11.55
C LEU A 471 -18.73 -11.06 10.83
N GLU A 472 -19.74 -10.55 11.54
CA GLU A 472 -20.70 -9.59 10.99
C GLU A 472 -20.21 -8.16 11.21
N LYS A 473 -19.71 -7.87 12.42
CA LYS A 473 -19.27 -6.53 12.82
C LYS A 473 -17.78 -6.27 12.62
N GLY A 474 -16.98 -7.33 12.43
CA GLY A 474 -15.53 -7.23 12.30
C GLY A 474 -14.81 -6.95 13.62
N ILE A 475 -15.41 -7.32 14.75
CA ILE A 475 -14.91 -7.05 16.11
C ILE A 475 -14.11 -8.26 16.62
N ILE A 476 -13.01 -8.01 17.32
CA ILE A 476 -12.12 -9.02 17.89
C ILE A 476 -11.98 -8.73 19.39
N ASN A 477 -12.35 -9.70 20.22
CA ASN A 477 -12.26 -9.61 21.67
C ASN A 477 -11.35 -10.71 22.20
N LYS A 478 -10.48 -10.38 23.16
CA LYS A 478 -9.79 -11.40 23.97
C LYS A 478 -10.79 -12.05 24.92
N ILE A 479 -10.66 -13.35 25.14
CA ILE A 479 -11.56 -14.14 26.01
C ILE A 479 -10.79 -14.91 27.07
#